data_AF-A0A7C1RA08-F1
#
_entry.id   AF-A0A7C1RA08-F1
#
_cell.length_a   1.000
_cell.length_b   1.000
_cell.length_c   1.000
_cell.angle_alpha   90.00
_cell.angle_beta   90.00
_cell.angle_gamma   90.00
#
_symmetry.space_group_name_H-M   'P 1'
#
loop_
_entity.id
_entity.type
_entity.pdbx_description
1 polymer ?
#
loop_
_entity_poly.entity_id
_entity_poly.type
_entity_poly.pdbx_seq_one_letter_code
_entity_poly.pdbx_strand_id
1 'polypeptide(L)'
;SRLMKDGIGKGMTRDDHPQLSQQLYAAYAEGRSLRDLVAVVGEEALSETDRKYLKFAERFEKEFVAQRYDEDRSIEETLDLGWELLAELPESELKRVRKEHILKYHPKYRKREG
;
A
#
# COMPACT_ATOMS: atom_id res chain seq x y z
N SER A 1 1.96 16.41 -1.74
CA SER A 1 1.42 17.63 -2.37
C SER A 1 0.40 18.28 -1.44
N ARG A 2 0.44 19.61 -1.24
CA ARG A 2 -0.54 20.33 -0.39
C ARG A 2 -1.94 20.46 -1.03
N LEU A 3 -2.02 20.25 -2.35
CA LEU A 3 -3.24 20.35 -3.15
C LEU A 3 -3.87 18.98 -3.47
N MET A 4 -3.21 17.88 -3.08
CA MET A 4 -3.68 16.53 -3.39
C MET A 4 -5.13 16.32 -2.92
N LYS A 5 -5.45 16.79 -1.71
CA LYS A 5 -6.78 16.68 -1.10
C LYS A 5 -7.91 17.29 -1.95
N ASP A 6 -7.60 18.25 -2.83
CA ASP A 6 -8.57 18.97 -3.65
C ASP A 6 -8.71 18.35 -5.06
N GLY A 7 -7.87 17.36 -5.40
CA GLY A 7 -7.80 16.72 -6.72
C GLY A 7 -8.06 15.22 -6.73
N ILE A 8 -8.49 14.63 -5.61
CA ILE A 8 -8.68 13.18 -5.46
C ILE A 8 -10.03 12.87 -4.80
N GLY A 9 -10.47 11.62 -4.94
CA GLY A 9 -11.69 11.14 -4.33
C GLY A 9 -12.80 10.91 -5.35
N LYS A 10 -14.02 10.67 -4.84
CA LYS A 10 -15.21 10.38 -5.66
C LYS A 10 -15.47 11.52 -6.65
N GLY A 11 -15.61 11.17 -7.93
CA GLY A 11 -15.86 12.13 -9.01
C GLY A 11 -14.61 12.79 -9.60
N MET A 12 -13.42 12.47 -9.08
CA MET A 12 -12.13 12.91 -9.66
C MET A 12 -11.24 11.72 -10.01
N THR A 13 -10.96 10.85 -9.04
CA THR A 13 -10.16 9.63 -9.25
C THR A 13 -10.96 8.40 -8.86
N ARG A 14 -11.08 8.14 -7.56
CA ARG A 14 -11.77 7.00 -6.94
C ARG A 14 -11.98 7.32 -5.46
N ASP A 15 -13.03 6.78 -4.86
CA ASP A 15 -13.46 7.08 -3.49
C ASP A 15 -12.45 6.65 -2.40
N ASP A 16 -11.64 5.64 -2.66
CA ASP A 16 -10.61 5.10 -1.76
C ASP A 16 -9.27 5.84 -1.79
N HIS A 17 -8.98 6.60 -2.86
CA HIS A 17 -7.67 7.21 -3.11
C HIS A 17 -7.07 7.96 -1.89
N PRO A 18 -7.78 8.84 -1.16
CA PRO A 18 -7.19 9.57 -0.04
C PRO A 18 -6.72 8.66 1.10
N GLN A 19 -7.47 7.61 1.39
CA GLN A 19 -7.19 6.71 2.50
C GLN A 19 -6.15 5.67 2.11
N LEU A 20 -6.25 5.16 0.87
CA LEU A 20 -5.26 4.26 0.31
C LEU A 20 -3.86 4.90 0.33
N SER A 21 -3.75 6.16 -0.14
CA SER A 21 -2.48 6.89 -0.12
C SER A 21 -1.92 7.05 1.29
N GLN A 22 -2.76 7.38 2.27
CA GLN A 22 -2.35 7.49 3.68
C GLN A 22 -1.87 6.15 4.26
N GLN A 23 -2.55 5.05 3.94
CA GLN A 23 -2.19 3.72 4.41
C GLN A 23 -0.89 3.23 3.78
N LEU A 24 -0.70 3.42 2.47
CA LEU A 24 0.54 3.09 1.77
C LEU A 24 1.73 3.85 2.35
N TYR A 25 1.56 5.15 2.60
CA TYR A 25 2.60 5.97 3.21
C TYR A 25 2.98 5.48 4.61
N ALA A 26 1.99 5.20 5.46
CA ALA A 26 2.23 4.71 6.81
C ALA A 26 2.92 3.34 6.82
N ALA A 27 2.47 2.41 5.97
CA ALA A 27 3.07 1.09 5.85
C ALA A 27 4.51 1.14 5.33
N TYR A 28 4.79 2.04 4.38
CA TYR A 28 6.14 2.21 3.86
C TYR A 28 7.07 2.83 4.90
N ALA A 29 6.61 3.83 5.64
CA ALA A 29 7.38 4.42 6.74
C ALA A 29 7.74 3.39 7.81
N GLU A 30 6.79 2.53 8.20
CA GLU A 30 7.02 1.44 9.14
C GLU A 30 8.06 0.45 8.61
N GLY A 31 7.89 -0.04 7.38
CA GLY A 31 8.85 -0.97 6.77
C GLY A 31 10.25 -0.36 6.60
N ARG A 32 10.35 0.96 6.38
CA ARG A 32 11.64 1.68 6.39
C ARG A 32 12.28 1.69 7.78
N SER A 33 11.55 2.01 8.83
CA SER A 33 12.07 1.95 10.21
C SER A 33 12.48 0.55 10.63
N LEU A 34 11.72 -0.47 10.23
CA LEU A 34 12.07 -1.87 10.48
C LEU A 34 13.35 -2.29 9.75
N ARG A 35 13.59 -1.78 8.54
CA ARG A 35 14.83 -2.05 7.79
C ARG A 35 16.05 -1.51 8.53
N ASP A 36 15.94 -0.31 9.10
CA ASP A 36 17.00 0.29 9.92
C ASP A 36 17.22 -0.52 11.20
N LEU A 37 16.13 -1.01 11.83
CA LEU A 37 16.23 -1.88 13.01
C LEU A 37 16.94 -3.21 12.69
N VAL A 38 16.61 -3.86 11.57
CA VAL A 38 17.24 -5.11 11.14
C VAL A 38 18.74 -4.95 10.96
N ALA A 39 19.21 -3.81 10.45
CA ALA A 39 20.64 -3.53 10.31
C ALA A 39 21.39 -3.50 11.66
N VAL A 40 20.67 -3.31 12.77
CA VAL A 40 21.24 -3.25 14.13
C VAL A 40 21.11 -4.58 14.87
N VAL A 41 19.91 -5.18 14.87
CA VAL A 41 19.60 -6.35 15.74
C VAL A 41 19.47 -7.68 14.99
N GLY A 42 19.50 -7.66 13.65
CA GLY A 42 19.29 -8.84 12.80
C GLY A 42 17.81 -9.17 12.54
N GLU A 43 17.53 -9.83 11.43
CA GLU A 43 16.16 -10.14 10.97
C GLU A 43 15.44 -11.17 11.87
N GLU A 44 16.20 -11.99 12.60
CA GLU A 44 15.65 -13.03 13.47
C GLU A 44 14.87 -12.47 14.66
N ALA A 45 15.14 -11.22 15.04
CA ALA A 45 14.45 -10.53 16.13
C ALA A 45 13.05 -10.01 15.73
N LEU A 46 12.68 -10.09 14.45
CA LEU A 46 11.42 -9.54 13.96
C LEU A 46 10.23 -10.47 14.19
N SER A 47 9.08 -9.86 14.52
CA SER A 47 7.81 -10.57 14.51
C SER A 47 7.38 -10.92 13.08
N GLU A 48 6.42 -11.84 12.93
CA GLU A 48 5.84 -12.16 11.62
C GLU A 48 5.22 -10.93 10.94
N THR A 49 4.64 -10.02 11.72
CA THR A 49 4.03 -8.79 11.19
C THR A 49 5.10 -7.83 10.70
N ASP A 50 6.22 -7.69 11.43
CA ASP A 50 7.34 -6.84 11.01
C ASP A 50 7.97 -7.33 9.70
N ARG A 51 8.14 -8.65 9.56
CA ARG A 51 8.62 -9.25 8.30
C ARG A 51 7.69 -8.95 7.13
N LYS A 52 6.37 -8.92 7.34
CA LYS A 52 5.39 -8.51 6.32
C LYS A 52 5.52 -7.03 5.95
N TYR A 53 5.78 -6.15 6.92
CA TYR A 53 6.06 -4.73 6.64
C TYR A 53 7.35 -4.53 5.85
N LEU A 54 8.41 -5.29 6.14
CA LEU A 54 9.64 -5.29 5.35
C LEU A 54 9.37 -5.71 3.90
N LYS A 55 8.68 -6.85 3.73
CA LYS A 55 8.32 -7.37 2.41
C LYS A 55 7.42 -6.40 1.65
N PHE A 56 6.46 -5.78 2.33
CA PHE A 56 5.64 -4.70 1.76
C PHE A 56 6.53 -3.55 1.25
N ALA A 57 7.48 -3.06 2.06
CA ALA A 57 8.31 -1.94 1.67
C ALA A 57 9.23 -2.25 0.47
N GLU A 58 9.77 -3.47 0.41
CA GLU A 58 10.55 -3.93 -0.75
C GLU A 58 9.70 -3.99 -2.03
N ARG A 59 8.51 -4.61 -1.94
CA ARG A 59 7.57 -4.68 -3.09
C ARG A 59 7.09 -3.30 -3.50
N PHE A 60 6.84 -2.40 -2.54
CA PHE A 60 6.46 -1.02 -2.83
C PHE A 60 7.52 -0.28 -3.63
N GLU A 61 8.81 -0.42 -3.28
CA GLU A 61 9.90 0.18 -4.04
C GLU A 61 10.01 -0.40 -5.46
N LYS A 62 9.85 -1.73 -5.60
CA LYS A 62 10.03 -2.45 -6.87
C LYS A 62 8.84 -2.39 -7.83
N GLU A 63 7.61 -2.35 -7.31
CA GLU A 63 6.39 -2.46 -8.10
C GLU A 63 5.65 -1.12 -8.16
N PHE A 64 5.59 -0.37 -7.06
CA PHE A 64 4.85 0.89 -7.01
C PHE A 64 5.69 2.07 -7.52
N VAL A 65 6.91 2.21 -7.00
CA VAL A 65 7.78 3.35 -7.31
C VAL A 65 8.54 3.13 -8.62
N ALA A 66 9.14 1.96 -8.79
CA ALA A 66 9.89 1.62 -10.00
C ALA A 66 8.93 1.29 -11.15
N GLN A 67 8.58 2.31 -11.92
CA GLN A 67 7.85 2.18 -13.18
C GLN A 67 8.85 2.07 -14.34
N ARG A 68 8.62 1.17 -15.30
CA ARG A 68 9.46 1.10 -16.49
C ARG A 68 9.24 2.35 -17.37
N TYR A 69 10.23 2.72 -18.16
CA TYR A 69 10.15 3.90 -19.03
C TYR A 69 9.01 3.81 -20.06
N ASP A 70 8.63 2.61 -20.45
CA ASP A 70 7.57 2.28 -21.41
C ASP A 70 6.21 1.98 -20.75
N GLU A 71 6.12 2.10 -19.43
CA GLU A 71 4.90 1.81 -18.69
C GLU A 71 4.13 3.12 -18.46
N ASP A 72 2.86 3.17 -18.84
CA ASP A 72 1.95 4.29 -18.59
C ASP A 72 0.74 3.76 -17.80
N ARG A 73 0.77 3.94 -16.47
CA ARG A 73 -0.28 3.46 -15.57
C ARG A 73 -1.34 4.54 -15.40
N SER A 74 -2.59 4.16 -15.66
CA SER A 74 -3.74 4.94 -15.25
C SER A 74 -3.79 5.07 -13.71
N ILE A 75 -4.57 6.05 -13.25
CA ILE A 75 -4.77 6.22 -11.81
C ILE A 75 -5.46 4.99 -11.20
N GLU A 76 -6.38 4.34 -11.92
CA GLU A 76 -7.07 3.15 -11.40
C GLU A 76 -6.11 1.96 -11.24
N GLU A 77 -5.23 1.72 -12.21
CA GLU A 77 -4.20 0.69 -12.12
C GLU A 77 -3.23 0.96 -10.97
N THR A 78 -2.85 2.22 -10.75
CA THR A 78 -2.00 2.62 -9.63
C THR A 78 -2.69 2.34 -8.29
N LEU A 79 -3.99 2.67 -8.16
CA LEU A 79 -4.74 2.41 -6.93
C LEU A 79 -4.97 0.91 -6.71
N ASP A 80 -5.20 0.14 -7.77
CA ASP A 80 -5.32 -1.32 -7.72
C ASP A 80 -4.02 -1.96 -7.25
N LEU A 81 -2.88 -1.55 -7.81
CA LEU A 81 -1.57 -2.01 -7.35
C LEU A 81 -1.32 -1.66 -5.88
N GLY A 82 -1.75 -0.48 -5.44
CA GLY A 82 -1.70 -0.11 -4.02
C GLY A 82 -2.42 -1.13 -3.12
N TRP A 83 -3.58 -1.61 -3.54
CA TRP A 83 -4.32 -2.65 -2.80
C TRP A 83 -3.66 -4.03 -2.87
N GLU A 84 -3.08 -4.40 -4.00
CA GLU A 84 -2.30 -5.65 -4.16
C GLU A 84 -1.06 -5.67 -3.26
N LEU A 85 -0.43 -4.51 -3.06
CA LEU A 85 0.70 -4.38 -2.14
C LEU A 85 0.23 -4.47 -0.68
N LEU A 86 -0.82 -3.73 -0.31
CA LEU A 86 -1.36 -3.75 1.06
C LEU A 86 -1.89 -5.13 1.48
N ALA A 87 -2.27 -5.99 0.54
CA ALA A 87 -2.69 -7.36 0.81
C ALA A 87 -1.58 -8.24 1.43
N GLU A 88 -0.31 -7.79 1.39
CA GLU A 88 0.78 -8.43 2.14
C GLU A 88 0.58 -8.31 3.66
N LEU A 89 -0.06 -7.23 4.11
CA LEU A 89 -0.29 -6.95 5.52
C LEU A 89 -1.58 -7.63 6.01
N PRO A 90 -1.63 -8.04 7.29
CA PRO A 90 -2.89 -8.45 7.91
C PRO A 90 -3.92 -7.30 7.85
N GLU A 91 -5.21 -7.61 7.67
CA GLU A 91 -6.26 -6.59 7.66
C GLU A 91 -6.31 -5.75 8.95
N SER A 92 -5.90 -6.32 10.09
CA SER A 92 -5.80 -5.61 11.37
C SER A 92 -4.80 -4.43 11.33
N GLU A 93 -3.87 -4.45 10.37
CA GLU A 93 -2.87 -3.41 10.17
C GLU A 93 -3.33 -2.30 9.21
N LEU A 94 -4.47 -2.48 8.53
CA LEU A 94 -5.06 -1.48 7.61
C LEU A 94 -5.85 -0.39 8.36
N LYS A 95 -5.20 0.24 9.35
CA LYS A 95 -5.80 1.15 10.35
C LYS A 95 -6.26 2.49 9.78
N ARG A 96 -5.80 2.88 8.58
CA ARG A 96 -6.08 4.18 7.96
C ARG A 96 -7.09 4.11 6.81
N VAL A 97 -7.66 2.94 6.57
CA VAL A 97 -8.66 2.73 5.53
C VAL A 97 -9.97 2.30 6.15
N ARG A 98 -11.08 2.86 5.66
CA ARG A 98 -12.42 2.45 6.10
C ARG A 98 -12.70 1.01 5.69
N LYS A 99 -13.44 0.30 6.54
CA LYS A 99 -13.83 -1.09 6.31
C LYS A 99 -14.59 -1.26 5.00
N GLU A 100 -15.45 -0.32 4.65
CA GLU A 100 -16.19 -0.31 3.38
C GLU A 100 -15.26 -0.35 2.16
N HIS A 101 -14.14 0.39 2.19
CA HIS A 101 -13.16 0.38 1.10
C HIS A 101 -12.34 -0.91 1.07
N ILE A 102 -11.98 -1.47 2.24
CA ILE A 102 -11.32 -2.78 2.32
C ILE A 102 -12.22 -3.85 1.66
N LEU A 103 -13.49 -3.92 2.03
CA LEU A 103 -14.43 -4.90 1.48
C LEU A 103 -14.67 -4.72 -0.03
N LYS A 104 -14.54 -3.49 -0.54
CA LYS A 104 -14.80 -3.16 -1.95
C LYS A 104 -13.58 -3.37 -2.85
N TYR A 105 -12.38 -3.07 -2.37
CA TYR A 105 -11.18 -2.97 -3.20
C TYR A 105 -10.08 -3.96 -2.88
N HIS A 106 -10.03 -4.48 -1.64
CA HIS A 106 -8.98 -5.43 -1.26
C HIS A 106 -9.11 -6.72 -2.10
N PRO A 107 -7.99 -7.28 -2.64
CA PRO A 107 -8.03 -8.42 -3.55
C PRO A 107 -8.70 -9.67 -2.98
N LYS A 108 -8.69 -9.82 -1.65
CA LYS A 108 -9.40 -10.89 -0.93
C LYS A 108 -10.93 -10.86 -1.13
N TYR A 109 -11.51 -9.68 -1.33
CA TYR A 109 -12.97 -9.48 -1.41
C TYR A 109 -13.44 -9.12 -2.81
N ARG A 110 -12.59 -8.44 -3.59
CA ARG A 110 -12.81 -8.18 -5.00
C ARG A 110 -12.76 -9.50 -5.78
N LYS A 111 -13.88 -9.89 -6.41
CA LYS A 111 -13.84 -10.95 -7.43
C LYS A 111 -12.97 -10.45 -8.59
N ARG A 112 -11.84 -11.09 -8.85
CA ARG A 112 -11.19 -10.98 -10.16
C ARG A 112 -12.10 -11.72 -11.14
N GLU A 113 -12.83 -10.99 -11.96
CA GLU A 113 -13.26 -11.55 -13.24
C GLU A 113 -11.97 -11.76 -14.04
N GLY A 114 -11.64 -13.04 -14.24
CA GLY A 114 -10.45 -13.47 -14.98
C GLY A 114 -10.68 -13.41 -16.48
#